data_AF-A0A7X0G785-F1
#
_entry.id   AF-A0A7X0G785-F1
#
_cell.length_a   1.000
_cell.length_b   1.000
_cell.length_c   1.000
_cell.angle_alpha   90.00
_cell.angle_beta   90.00
_cell.angle_gamma   90.00
#
_symmetry.space_group_name_H-M   'P 1'
#
loop_
_entity.id
_entity.type
_entity.pdbx_description
1 polymer ?
#
loop_
_entity_poly.entity_id
_entity_poly.type
_entity_poly.pdbx_seq_one_letter_code
_entity_poly.pdbx_strand_id
1 'polypeptide(L)' 'MSVASQPLGRRERNKQQKLDRITAAASELFAEHGVEDVTTQQIADKADIGTGTLFL' A
#
# COMPACT_ATOMS: atom_id res chain seq x y z
N MET A 1 -25.16 11.94 -19.44
CA MET A 1 -24.20 10.87 -19.73
C MET A 1 -23.72 10.32 -18.41
N SER A 2 -24.20 9.15 -18.02
CA SER A 2 -23.90 8.55 -16.71
C SER A 2 -22.63 7.73 -16.85
N VAL A 3 -21.53 8.22 -16.28
CA VAL A 3 -20.32 7.41 -16.09
C VAL A 3 -20.61 6.38 -14.99
N ALA A 4 -21.26 5.28 -15.35
CA ALA A 4 -21.31 4.11 -14.50
C ALA A 4 -19.87 3.63 -14.36
N SER A 5 -19.23 3.98 -13.24
CA SER A 5 -17.94 3.45 -12.81
C SER A 5 -18.05 1.93 -12.84
N GLN A 6 -17.50 1.32 -13.89
CA GLN A 6 -17.50 -0.13 -14.03
C GLN A 6 -16.92 -0.71 -12.74
N PRO A 7 -17.57 -1.70 -12.12
CA PRO A 7 -17.10 -2.26 -10.87
C PRO A 7 -15.65 -2.69 -11.06
N LEU A 8 -14.76 -2.12 -10.22
CA LEU A 8 -13.32 -2.35 -10.30
C LEU A 8 -13.07 -3.85 -10.44
N GLY A 9 -12.38 -4.21 -11.54
CA GLY A 9 -12.05 -5.59 -11.83
C GLY A 9 -11.33 -6.22 -10.64
N ARG A 10 -11.40 -7.56 -10.50
CA ARG A 10 -10.77 -8.27 -9.38
C ARG A 10 -9.29 -7.88 -9.19
N ARG A 11 -8.56 -7.65 -10.29
CA ARG A 11 -7.17 -7.17 -10.27
C ARG A 11 -7.02 -5.80 -9.64
N GLU A 12 -7.87 -4.85 -10.02
CA GLU A 12 -7.82 -3.47 -9.54
C GLU A 12 -8.17 -3.38 -8.05
N ARG A 13 -9.19 -4.15 -7.62
CA ARG A 13 -9.51 -4.27 -6.19
C ARG A 13 -8.35 -4.86 -5.38
N ASN A 14 -7.69 -5.89 -5.91
CA ASN A 14 -6.52 -6.48 -5.25
C ASN A 14 -5.34 -5.50 -5.21
N LYS A 15 -5.15 -4.66 -6.23
CA LYS A 15 -4.13 -3.60 -6.23
C LYS A 15 -4.45 -2.57 -5.16
N GLN A 16 -5.68 -2.06 -5.11
CA GLN A 16 -6.10 -1.08 -4.10
C GLN A 16 -5.92 -1.61 -2.69
N GLN A 17 -6.34 -2.85 -2.40
CA GLN A 17 -6.16 -3.46 -1.08
C GLN A 17 -4.69 -3.54 -0.66
N LYS A 18 -3.77 -3.81 -1.59
CA LYS A 18 -2.33 -3.81 -1.30
C LYS A 18 -1.81 -2.40 -1.07
N LEU A 19 -2.24 -1.43 -1.89
CA LEU A 19 -1.88 -0.02 -1.71
C LEU A 19 -2.34 0.49 -0.33
N ASP A 20 -3.58 0.18 0.07
CA ASP A 20 -4.12 0.62 1.36
C ASP A 20 -3.28 0.08 2.53
N ARG A 21 -2.83 -1.19 2.45
CA ARG A 21 -1.94 -1.80 3.46
C ARG A 21 -0.56 -1.13 3.48
N ILE A 22 0.02 -0.88 2.31
CA ILE A 22 1.32 -0.20 2.18
C ILE A 22 1.24 1.19 2.80
N THR A 23 0.21 1.97 2.46
CA THR A 23 0.05 3.34 2.96
C THR A 23 -0.17 3.35 4.47
N ALA A 24 -1.03 2.47 5.00
CA ALA A 24 -1.25 2.38 6.43
C ALA A 24 0.04 2.03 7.20
N ALA A 25 0.77 1.01 6.74
CA ALA A 25 2.04 0.59 7.35
C ALA A 25 3.11 1.70 7.29
N ALA A 26 3.23 2.39 6.16
CA ALA A 26 4.15 3.50 5.98
C ALA A 26 3.80 4.67 6.92
N SER A 27 2.51 5.06 6.98
CA SER A 27 2.06 6.15 7.86
C SER A 27 2.34 5.85 9.33
N GLU A 28 2.12 4.61 9.77
CA GLU A 28 2.39 4.20 11.16
C GLU A 28 3.90 4.24 11.47
N LEU A 29 4.74 3.65 10.60
CA LEU A 29 6.18 3.66 10.79
C LEU A 29 6.77 5.07 10.76
N PHE A 30 6.31 5.92 9.84
CA PHE A 30 6.76 7.31 9.78
C PHE A 30 6.34 8.11 11.01
N ALA A 31 5.17 7.82 11.60
CA ALA A 31 4.74 8.46 12.84
C ALA A 31 5.55 8.00 14.07
N GLU A 32 5.97 6.74 14.09
CA GLU A 32 6.73 6.15 15.21
C GLU A 32 8.23 6.46 15.17
N HIS A 33 8.84 6.42 13.98
CA HIS A 33 10.29 6.48 13.81
C HIS A 33 10.77 7.70 13.02
N GLY A 34 9.88 8.45 12.37
CA GLY A 34 10.25 9.50 11.44
C GLY A 34 10.59 8.96 10.05
N VAL A 35 10.64 9.85 9.06
CA VAL A 35 10.80 9.45 7.64
C VAL A 35 12.22 8.97 7.32
N GLU A 36 13.24 9.51 8.00
CA GLU A 36 14.64 9.19 7.71
C GLU A 36 15.06 7.80 8.21
N ASP A 37 14.42 7.29 9.27
CA ASP A 37 14.76 6.01 9.91
C ASP A 37 13.94 4.82 9.38
N VAL A 38 12.94 5.07 8.53
CA VAL A 38 12.05 4.04 7.98
C VAL A 38 12.51 3.59 6.61
N THR A 39 12.76 2.30 6.48
CA THR A 39 13.17 1.65 5.25
C THR A 39 12.00 1.03 4.49
N THR A 40 12.16 0.89 3.18
CA THR A 40 11.19 0.19 2.32
C THR A 40 10.96 -1.27 2.75
N GLN A 41 11.98 -1.91 3.33
CA GLN A 41 11.88 -3.26 3.86
C GLN A 41 10.99 -3.32 5.10
N GLN A 42 11.14 -2.40 6.06
CA GLN A 42 10.26 -2.33 7.23
C GLN A 42 8.80 -2.10 6.84
N ILE A 43 8.55 -1.25 5.84
CA ILE A 43 7.19 -1.04 5.32
C ILE A 43 6.64 -2.33 4.70
N ALA A 44 7.44 -3.04 3.91
CA ALA A 44 7.03 -4.30 3.28
C ALA A 44 6.72 -5.39 4.34
N ASP A 45 7.58 -5.51 5.35
CA ASP A 45 7.40 -6.46 6.45
C ASP A 45 6.13 -6.14 7.26
N LYS A 46 5.90 -4.85 7.58
CA LYS A 46 4.71 -4.41 8.33
C LYS A 46 3.42 -4.53 7.51
N ALA A 47 3.49 -4.33 6.20
CA ALA A 47 2.36 -4.48 5.28
C ALA A 47 2.07 -5.94 4.88
N ASP A 48 2.89 -6.92 5.33
CA ASP A 48 2.83 -8.33 4.97
C ASP A 48 2.86 -8.55 3.45
N ILE A 49 3.85 -7.93 2.78
CA ILE A 49 4.08 -8.06 1.34
C ILE A 49 5.56 -8.29 1.03
N GLY A 50 5.86 -8.86 -0.13
CA GLY A 50 7.24 -8.88 -0.63
C GLY A 50 7.70 -7.46 -1.02
N THR A 51 8.98 -7.13 -0.82
CA THR A 51 9.55 -5.80 -1.09
C THR A 51 9.29 -5.30 -2.52
N GLY A 52 9.31 -6.20 -3.52
CA GLY A 52 8.99 -5.83 -4.91
C GLY A 52 7.52 -5.41 -5.13
N THR A 53 6.63 -5.77 -4.23
CA THR A 53 5.20 -5.39 -4.22
C THR A 53 5.01 -3.97 -3.67
N LEU A 54 6.03 -3.34 -3.10
CA LEU A 54 5.94 -1.93 -2.71
C LEU A 54 5.79 -1.01 -3.93
N PHE A 55 6.23 -1.47 -5.11
CA PHE A 55 6.28 -0.72 -6.37
C PHE A 55 5.14 -1.07 -7.35
N LEU A 56 4.00 -1.57 -6.85
CA LEU A 56 2.82 -2.04 -7.62
C LEU A 56 2.21 -1.06 -8.64
#